data_AF-A0A938UHZ0-F1
#
_entry.id   AF-A0A938UHZ0-F1
#
_cell.length_a   1.000
_cell.length_b   1.000
_cell.length_c   1.000
_cell.angle_alpha   90.00
_cell.angle_beta   90.00
_cell.angle_gamma   90.00
#
_symmetry.space_group_name_H-M   'P 1'
#
loop_
_entity.id
_entity.type
_entity.pdbx_description
1 polymer ?
#
loop_
_entity_poly.entity_id
_entity_poly.type
_entity_poly.pdbx_seq_one_letter_code
_entity_poly.pdbx_strand_id
1 'polypeptide(L)' 'MDTIQELIKIVGEKNVKTDQIERLCHSRDMSVHEGIPDAIVFAKTTEEVSKILKLANDNSIKVIPRGSGTSTTGA' A
#
# COMPACT_ATOMS: atom_id res chain seq x y z
N MET A 1 -4.44 -9.54 -15.48
CA MET A 1 -4.00 -8.14 -15.67
C MET A 1 -2.98 -7.85 -14.58
N ASP A 2 -1.96 -7.06 -14.87
CA ASP A 2 -0.94 -6.71 -13.87
C ASP A 2 -1.49 -5.61 -12.95
N THR A 3 -1.85 -5.97 -11.71
CA THR A 3 -2.42 -5.04 -10.72
C THR A 3 -1.53 -3.81 -10.49
N ILE A 4 -0.20 -3.96 -10.59
CA ILE A 4 0.73 -2.84 -10.42
C ILE A 4 0.49 -1.79 -11.50
N GLN A 5 0.27 -2.20 -12.75
CA GLN A 5 -0.04 -1.28 -13.84
C GLN A 5 -1.37 -0.55 -13.63
N GLU A 6 -2.36 -1.20 -13.02
CA GLU A 6 -3.63 -0.58 -12.69
C GLU A 6 -3.49 0.45 -11.55
N LEU A 7 -2.71 0.13 -10.53
CA LEU A 7 -2.36 1.09 -9.47
C LEU A 7 -1.60 2.30 -10.03
N ILE A 8 -0.65 2.08 -10.93
CA ILE A 8 0.09 3.15 -11.62
C ILE A 8 -0.86 4.04 -12.42
N LYS A 9 -1.90 3.50 -13.06
CA LYS A 9 -2.92 4.33 -13.75
C LYS A 9 -3.75 5.18 -12.80
N ILE A 10 -3.96 4.73 -11.55
CA ILE A 10 -4.75 5.46 -10.56
C ILE A 10 -3.94 6.60 -9.93
N VAL A 11 -2.73 6.31 -9.44
CA VAL A 11 -1.93 7.27 -8.65
C VAL A 11 -0.69 7.81 -9.37
N GLY A 12 -0.33 7.26 -10.53
CA GLY A 12 0.91 7.57 -11.24
C GLY A 12 2.11 6.76 -10.72
N GLU A 13 3.08 6.50 -11.61
CA GLU A 13 4.21 5.60 -11.36
C GLU A 13 5.04 5.98 -10.14
N LYS A 14 5.31 7.27 -9.94
CA LYS A 14 6.10 7.76 -8.80
C LYS A 14 5.51 7.41 -7.42
N ASN A 15 4.22 7.13 -7.36
CA ASN A 15 3.46 6.86 -6.14
C ASN A 15 3.25 5.35 -5.90
N VAL A 16 3.82 4.47 -6.72
CA VAL A 16 3.82 3.02 -6.52
C VAL A 16 5.26 2.55 -6.32
N LYS A 17 5.53 1.84 -5.23
CA LYS A 17 6.86 1.33 -4.89
C LYS A 17 6.82 -0.18 -4.73
N THR A 18 7.68 -0.85 -5.48
CA THR A 18 7.83 -2.32 -5.46
C THR A 18 9.26 -2.73 -5.15
N ASP A 19 10.18 -1.76 -5.00
CA ASP A 19 11.55 -2.02 -4.63
C ASP A 19 11.66 -2.54 -3.19
N GLN A 20 12.68 -3.35 -2.96
CA GLN A 20 12.85 -4.04 -1.68
C GLN A 20 13.06 -3.08 -0.52
N ILE A 21 13.76 -1.96 -0.73
CA ILE A 21 14.11 -1.03 0.35
C ILE A 21 12.85 -0.32 0.85
N GLU A 22 12.04 0.23 -0.06
CA GLU A 22 10.81 0.90 0.35
C GLU A 22 9.85 -0.06 1.06
N ARG A 23 9.70 -1.28 0.55
CA ARG A 23 8.87 -2.33 1.16
C ARG A 23 9.36 -2.68 2.56
N LEU A 24 10.67 -2.79 2.78
CA LEU A 24 11.27 -3.02 4.10
C LEU A 24 11.03 -1.85 5.05
N CYS A 25 11.19 -0.61 4.59
CA CYS A 25 10.93 0.60 5.39
C CYS A 25 9.48 0.67 5.89
N HIS A 26 8.54 0.07 5.17
CA HIS A 26 7.11 0.04 5.50
C HIS A 26 6.61 -1.31 6.05
N SER A 27 7.51 -2.25 6.33
CA SER A 27 7.17 -3.62 6.75
C SER A 27 6.68 -3.74 8.20
N ARG A 28 6.91 -2.71 9.03
CA ARG A 28 6.54 -2.72 10.45
C ARG A 28 6.24 -1.32 10.97
N ASP A 29 5.59 -1.25 12.12
CA ASP A 29 5.41 -0.04 12.92
C ASP A 29 6.29 -0.13 14.19
N MET A 30 5.90 0.52 15.29
CA MET A 30 6.61 0.43 16.57
C MET A 30 6.23 -0.82 17.39
N SER A 31 5.36 -1.69 16.88
CA SER A 31 5.03 -2.97 17.50
C SER A 31 6.06 -4.06 17.20
N VAL A 32 5.83 -5.26 17.73
CA VAL A 32 6.64 -6.46 17.45
C VAL A 32 6.28 -7.13 16.12
N HIS A 33 5.20 -6.69 15.47
CA HIS A 33 4.69 -7.32 14.26
C HIS A 33 5.42 -6.80 13.02
N GLU A 34 5.71 -7.71 12.09
CA GLU A 34 6.32 -7.40 10.81
C GLU A 34 5.62 -8.15 9.68
N GLY A 35 5.60 -7.54 8.50
CA GLY A 35 5.05 -8.11 7.29
C GLY A 35 5.46 -7.26 6.09
N ILE A 36 6.32 -7.80 5.22
CA ILE A 36 6.79 -7.08 4.04
C ILE A 36 5.65 -7.05 3.01
N PRO A 37 5.06 -5.88 2.69
CA PRO A 37 3.97 -5.79 1.72
C PRO A 37 4.50 -6.01 0.31
N ASP A 38 3.67 -6.42 -0.65
CA ASP A 38 4.06 -6.61 -2.06
C ASP A 38 4.33 -5.29 -2.80
N ALA A 39 3.59 -4.24 -2.45
CA ALA A 39 3.75 -2.90 -2.98
C ALA A 39 3.32 -1.83 -1.96
N ILE A 40 3.90 -0.64 -2.06
CA ILE A 40 3.47 0.56 -1.34
C ILE A 40 2.81 1.51 -2.32
N VAL A 41 1.68 2.09 -1.94
CA VAL A 41 0.91 3.01 -2.79
C VAL A 41 0.61 4.29 -2.02
N PHE A 42 1.08 5.42 -2.53
CA PHE A 42 0.87 6.75 -1.94
C PHE A 42 -0.29 7.46 -2.64
N ALA A 43 -1.51 7.27 -2.13
CA ALA A 43 -2.68 8.03 -2.58
C ALA A 43 -2.66 9.47 -2.02
N LYS A 44 -3.13 10.42 -2.81
CA LYS A 44 -3.17 11.85 -2.49
C LYS A 44 -4.58 12.42 -2.39
N THR A 45 -5.58 11.74 -2.97
CA THR A 45 -6.98 12.16 -2.87
C THR A 45 -7.89 11.03 -2.45
N THR A 46 -9.08 11.38 -1.96
CA THR A 46 -10.14 10.43 -1.59
C THR A 46 -10.62 9.60 -2.78
N GLU A 47 -10.60 10.16 -3.98
CA GLU A 47 -11.00 9.48 -5.22
C GLU A 47 -9.98 8.40 -5.61
N GLU A 48 -8.68 8.68 -5.43
CA GLU A 48 -7.63 7.67 -5.63
C GLU A 48 -7.79 6.52 -4.64
N VAL A 49 -8.01 6.81 -3.35
CA VAL A 49 -8.26 5.80 -2.32
C VAL A 49 -9.47 4.93 -2.69
N SER A 50 -10.58 5.54 -3.09
CA SER A 50 -11.79 4.81 -3.49
C SER A 50 -11.53 3.87 -4.67
N LYS A 51 -10.79 4.32 -5.69
CA LYS A 51 -10.43 3.49 -6.85
C LYS A 51 -9.49 2.34 -6.47
N ILE A 52 -8.51 2.58 -5.60
CA ILE A 52 -7.59 1.53 -5.11
C ILE A 52 -8.37 0.45 -4.35
N LEU A 53 -9.25 0.84 -3.42
CA LEU A 53 -10.03 -0.12 -2.64
C LEU A 53 -10.99 -0.93 -3.51
N LYS A 54 -11.60 -0.31 -4.53
CA LYS A 54 -12.41 -1.03 -5.51
C LYS A 54 -11.57 -2.05 -6.28
N LEU A 55 -10.44 -1.64 -6.83
CA LEU A 55 -9.51 -2.53 -7.55
C LEU A 55 -9.06 -3.71 -6.66
N ALA A 56 -8.70 -3.43 -5.41
CA ALA A 56 -8.27 -4.44 -4.46
C ALA A 56 -9.38 -5.43 -4.14
N ASN A 57 -10.61 -4.94 -3.91
CA ASN A 57 -11.77 -5.79 -3.67
C ASN A 57 -12.08 -6.70 -4.87
N ASP A 58 -12.08 -6.15 -6.09
CA ASP A 58 -12.36 -6.90 -7.32
C ASP A 58 -11.32 -8.01 -7.56
N ASN A 59 -10.10 -7.88 -7.03
CA ASN A 59 -9.02 -8.85 -7.15
C ASN A 59 -8.71 -9.62 -5.85
N SER A 60 -9.54 -9.46 -4.80
CA SER A 60 -9.31 -10.08 -3.48
C SER A 60 -7.94 -9.79 -2.85
N ILE A 61 -7.43 -8.58 -3.05
CA ILE A 61 -6.15 -8.11 -2.52
C ILE A 61 -6.36 -7.49 -1.14
N LYS A 62 -5.56 -7.91 -0.16
CA LYS A 62 -5.57 -7.32 1.18
C LYS A 62 -4.92 -5.93 1.13
N VAL A 63 -5.58 -4.95 1.72
CA VAL A 63 -5.06 -3.58 1.84
C VAL A 63 -4.82 -3.27 3.31
N ILE A 64 -3.60 -2.81 3.63
CA ILE A 64 -3.21 -2.37 4.96
C ILE A 64 -3.10 -0.84 4.92
N PRO A 65 -4.07 -0.08 5.45
CA PRO A 65 -3.94 1.36 5.54
C PRO A 65 -2.84 1.71 6.52
N ARG A 66 -2.01 2.71 6.16
CA ARG A 66 -0.89 3.14 7.01
C ARG A 66 -0.79 4.66 6.99
N GLY A 67 -0.71 5.24 8.20
CA GLY A 67 -0.33 6.64 8.41
C GLY A 67 1.19 6.78 8.54
N SER A 68 1.65 7.37 9.66
CA SER A 68 3.08 7.49 9.99
C SER A 68 3.75 6.17 10.39
N GLY A 69 2.98 5.13 10.74
CA GLY A 69 3.51 3.85 11.20
C GLY A 69 4.10 3.88 12.62
N THR A 70 3.52 4.70 13.51
CA THR A 70 3.97 4.83 14.90
C THR A 70 3.09 4.06 15.90
N SER A 71 2.19 3.20 15.42
CA SER A 71 1.38 2.35 16.30
C SER A 71 2.28 1.36 17.04
N THR A 72 1.94 1.08 18.30
CA THR A 72 2.70 0.18 19.18
C THR A 72 2.08 -1.21 19.28
N THR A 73 0.90 -1.42 18.68
CA THR A 73 0.14 -2.68 18.79
C THR A 73 0.04 -3.46 17.48
N GLY A 74 0.43 -2.89 16.33
CA GLY A 74 0.35 -3.58 15.04
C GLY A 74 -1.07 -3.83 14.53
N ALA A 75 -2.02 -3.03 15.03
CA ALA A 75 -3.43 -3.06 14.64
C ALA A 75 -3.71 -2.17 13.42
#